data_AF-A0A0L8GC77-F1
#
_entry.id   AF-A0A0L8GC77-F1
#
_cell.length_a   1.000
_cell.length_b   1.000
_cell.length_c   1.000
_cell.angle_alpha   90.00
_cell.angle_beta   90.00
_cell.angle_gamma   90.00
#
_symmetry.space_group_name_H-M   'P 1'
#
loop_
_entity.id
_entity.type
_entity.pdbx_description
1 polymer ?
#
loop_
_entity_poly.entity_id
_entity_poly.type
_entity_poly.pdbx_seq_one_letter_code
_entity_poly.pdbx_strand_id
1 'polypeptide(L)'
;MDDHRIPKQLLYGELAQGKRPRGRPKLKYKGTCKTSLSKCEVDDGTWEERAEDRTTWRTVVKEGTASLESSYRNKQVEKRQRRKENNRNADRRATLLVFQCSVEWNINPRYVKANLNLYLCCQYFTETNIHHIIKPSCHEISIANS
;
A
#
# COMPACT_ATOMS: atom_id res chain seq x y z
N MET A 1 -11.22 -19.87 -46.16
CA MET A 1 -9.98 -20.38 -45.52
C MET A 1 -10.40 -21.34 -44.41
N ASP A 2 -9.85 -22.56 -44.41
CA ASP A 2 -10.15 -23.56 -43.39
C ASP A 2 -9.63 -23.14 -42.00
N ASP A 3 -10.37 -23.51 -40.94
CA ASP A 3 -10.08 -23.17 -39.53
C ASP A 3 -8.81 -23.82 -38.98
N HIS A 4 -8.31 -24.85 -39.66
CA HIS A 4 -7.11 -25.60 -39.27
C HIS A 4 -5.84 -24.95 -39.81
N ARG A 5 -5.95 -23.91 -40.64
CA ARG A 5 -4.78 -23.27 -41.24
C ARG A 5 -4.12 -22.31 -40.25
N ILE A 6 -2.82 -22.49 -40.06
CA ILE A 6 -1.97 -21.69 -39.16
C ILE A 6 -2.19 -20.18 -39.33
N PRO A 7 -2.26 -19.61 -40.57
CA PRO A 7 -2.52 -18.17 -40.72
C PRO A 7 -3.86 -17.70 -40.14
N LYS A 8 -4.92 -18.52 -40.23
CA LYS A 8 -6.25 -18.16 -39.71
C LYS A 8 -6.30 -18.29 -38.19
N GLN A 9 -5.68 -19.34 -37.64
CA GLN A 9 -5.55 -19.52 -36.20
C GLN A 9 -4.71 -18.41 -35.56
N LEU A 10 -3.64 -17.98 -36.21
CA LEU A 10 -2.79 -16.88 -35.73
C LEU A 10 -3.54 -15.53 -35.76
N LEU A 11 -4.25 -15.24 -36.86
CA LEU A 11 -4.91 -13.96 -37.04
C LEU A 11 -6.21 -13.81 -36.23
N TYR A 12 -6.93 -14.92 -35.99
CA TYR A 12 -8.25 -14.89 -35.36
C TYR A 12 -8.36 -15.70 -34.07
N GLY A 13 -7.29 -16.34 -33.58
CA GLY A 13 -7.30 -17.19 -32.39
C GLY A 13 -7.79 -16.47 -31.14
N GLU A 14 -7.34 -15.24 -30.90
CA GLU A 14 -7.82 -14.42 -29.77
C GLU A 14 -9.23 -13.86 -30.00
N LEU A 15 -9.63 -13.68 -31.25
CA LEU A 15 -10.93 -13.10 -31.62
C LEU A 15 -12.08 -14.11 -31.55
N ALA A 16 -11.80 -15.39 -31.79
CA ALA A 16 -12.82 -16.45 -31.83
C ALA A 16 -13.38 -16.81 -30.45
N GLN A 17 -12.57 -16.73 -29.38
CA GLN A 17 -13.00 -17.03 -28.01
C GLN A 17 -12.78 -15.88 -27.00
N GLY A 18 -12.11 -14.81 -27.39
CA GLY A 18 -11.82 -13.67 -26.52
C GLY A 18 -12.93 -12.61 -26.54
N LYS A 19 -13.52 -12.33 -25.37
CA LYS A 19 -14.34 -11.13 -25.17
C LYS A 19 -13.40 -9.93 -25.12
N ARG A 20 -13.47 -9.03 -26.12
CA ARG A 20 -12.74 -7.76 -26.05
C ARG A 20 -13.09 -7.06 -24.73
N PRO A 21 -12.11 -6.58 -23.95
CA PRO A 21 -12.40 -5.82 -22.74
C PRO A 21 -13.18 -4.56 -23.13
N ARG A 22 -14.49 -4.56 -22.85
CA ARG A 22 -15.34 -3.38 -23.00
C ARG A 22 -15.05 -2.43 -21.84
N GLY A 23 -13.93 -1.72 -21.95
CA GLY A 23 -13.53 -0.67 -21.02
C GLY A 23 -13.99 0.71 -21.48
N ARG A 24 -13.93 1.69 -20.55
CA ARG A 24 -14.08 3.11 -20.91
C ARG A 24 -12.95 3.49 -21.88
N PRO A 25 -13.26 4.21 -22.98
CA PRO A 25 -12.22 4.78 -23.83
C PRO A 25 -11.19 5.58 -23.03
N LYS A 26 -9.93 5.54 -23.46
CA LYS A 26 -8.87 6.36 -22.84
C LYS A 26 -9.28 7.83 -22.87
N LEU A 27 -8.94 8.55 -21.80
CA LEU A 27 -9.23 9.97 -21.70
C LEU A 27 -8.55 10.72 -22.85
N LYS A 28 -9.32 11.52 -23.60
CA LYS A 28 -8.79 12.37 -24.66
C LYS A 28 -7.95 13.50 -24.06
N TYR A 29 -7.01 14.05 -24.83
CA TYR A 29 -6.14 15.16 -24.41
C TYR A 29 -6.91 16.31 -23.75
N LYS A 30 -7.98 16.79 -24.39
CA LYS A 30 -8.87 17.83 -23.83
C LYS A 30 -9.37 17.48 -22.42
N GLY A 31 -9.78 16.23 -22.20
CA GLY A 31 -10.25 15.77 -20.89
C GLY A 31 -9.13 15.77 -19.85
N THR A 32 -7.91 15.41 -20.26
CA THR A 32 -6.73 15.48 -19.38
C THR A 32 -6.42 16.92 -18.99
N CYS A 33 -6.47 17.86 -19.94
CA CYS A 33 -6.26 19.29 -19.66
C CYS A 33 -7.29 19.84 -18.67
N LYS A 34 -8.59 19.56 -18.88
CA LYS A 34 -9.66 19.94 -17.93
C LYS A 34 -9.44 19.38 -16.53
N THR A 35 -9.03 18.12 -16.46
CA THR A 35 -8.73 17.46 -15.18
C THR A 35 -7.55 18.14 -14.48
N SER A 36 -6.50 18.50 -15.23
CA SER A 36 -5.34 19.21 -14.68
C SER A 36 -5.71 20.62 -14.20
N LEU A 37 -6.48 21.38 -14.98
CA LEU A 37 -6.96 22.72 -14.61
C LEU A 37 -7.80 22.70 -13.34
N SER A 38 -8.75 21.76 -13.25
CA SER A 38 -9.58 21.59 -12.05
C SER A 38 -8.74 21.28 -10.81
N LYS A 39 -7.67 20.49 -10.94
CA LYS A 39 -6.77 20.22 -9.81
C LYS A 39 -5.88 21.42 -9.44
N CYS A 40 -5.64 22.33 -10.38
CA CYS A 40 -4.97 23.61 -10.13
C CYS A 40 -5.94 24.70 -9.66
N GLU A 41 -7.18 24.33 -9.27
CA GLU A 41 -8.22 25.27 -8.80
C GLU A 41 -8.65 26.30 -9.86
N VAL A 42 -8.43 25.99 -11.14
CA VAL A 42 -8.93 26.78 -12.27
C VAL A 42 -10.23 26.15 -12.78
N ASP A 43 -11.30 26.93 -12.73
CA ASP A 43 -12.62 26.50 -13.20
C ASP A 43 -12.70 26.43 -14.75
N ASP A 44 -13.40 25.42 -15.26
CA ASP A 44 -13.51 25.12 -16.71
C ASP A 44 -14.46 26.07 -17.46
N GLY A 45 -15.31 26.82 -16.75
CA GLY A 45 -16.18 27.84 -17.37
C GLY A 45 -15.53 29.22 -17.46
N THR A 46 -14.58 29.52 -16.57
CA THR A 46 -14.02 30.87 -16.39
C THR A 46 -12.52 30.96 -16.71
N TRP A 47 -11.91 29.90 -17.27
CA TRP A 47 -10.49 29.92 -17.63
C TRP A 47 -10.20 30.78 -18.87
N GLU A 48 -11.15 30.93 -19.80
CA GLU A 48 -10.97 31.76 -21.00
C GLU A 48 -10.87 33.25 -20.65
N GLU A 49 -11.72 33.73 -19.75
CA GLU A 49 -11.68 35.10 -19.21
C GLU A 49 -10.34 35.39 -18.52
N ARG A 50 -9.87 34.45 -17.69
CA ARG A 50 -8.56 34.57 -17.03
C ARG A 50 -7.38 34.44 -17.99
N ALA A 51 -7.58 33.82 -19.16
CA ALA A 51 -6.54 33.65 -20.17
C ALA A 51 -6.41 34.87 -21.09
N GLU A 52 -7.39 35.78 -21.09
CA GLU A 52 -7.38 37.01 -21.87
C GLU A 52 -6.19 37.91 -21.51
N ASP A 53 -5.96 38.12 -20.20
CA ASP A 53 -4.73 38.71 -19.72
C ASP A 53 -3.65 37.62 -19.49
N ARG A 54 -2.63 37.66 -20.35
CA ARG A 54 -1.52 36.72 -20.31
C ARG A 54 -0.74 36.74 -18.99
N THR A 55 -0.67 37.89 -18.33
CA THR A 55 0.09 38.03 -17.08
C THR A 55 -0.62 37.36 -15.92
N THR A 56 -1.92 37.61 -15.77
CA THR A 56 -2.77 36.97 -14.76
C THR A 56 -2.84 35.47 -14.98
N TRP A 57 -3.01 35.00 -16.22
CA TRP A 57 -3.00 33.58 -16.56
C TRP A 57 -1.74 32.86 -16.07
N ARG A 58 -0.57 33.44 -16.33
CA ARG A 58 0.71 32.85 -15.91
C ARG A 58 0.82 32.73 -14.40
N THR A 59 0.37 33.75 -13.67
CA THR A 59 0.39 33.76 -12.21
C THR A 59 -0.52 32.69 -11.65
N VAL A 60 -1.79 32.65 -12.10
CA VAL A 60 -2.78 31.66 -11.65
C VAL A 60 -2.32 30.23 -11.92
N VAL A 61 -1.81 29.95 -13.11
CA VAL A 61 -1.32 28.61 -13.43
C VAL A 61 -0.11 28.23 -12.58
N LYS A 62 0.82 29.17 -12.33
CA LYS A 62 2.02 28.92 -11.53
C LYS A 62 1.65 28.64 -10.05
N GLU A 63 0.71 29.39 -9.52
CA GLU A 63 0.23 29.22 -8.14
C GLU A 63 -0.54 27.90 -8.00
N GLY A 64 -1.48 27.63 -8.90
CA GLY A 64 -2.25 26.38 -8.91
C GLY A 64 -1.36 25.14 -9.06
N THR A 65 -0.34 25.21 -9.92
CA THR A 65 0.64 24.11 -10.07
C THR A 65 1.51 23.93 -8.83
N ALA A 66 1.97 25.01 -8.20
CA ALA A 66 2.72 24.94 -6.94
C ALA A 66 1.88 24.35 -5.80
N SER A 67 0.60 24.75 -5.68
CA SER A 67 -0.33 24.20 -4.69
C SER A 67 -0.56 22.69 -4.91
N LEU A 68 -0.77 22.29 -6.17
CA LEU A 68 -0.95 20.90 -6.55
C LEU A 68 0.28 20.04 -6.25
N GLU A 69 1.48 20.54 -6.55
CA GLU A 69 2.73 19.86 -6.21
C GLU A 69 2.93 19.72 -4.71
N SER A 70 2.68 20.79 -3.95
CA SER A 70 2.80 20.76 -2.49
C SER A 70 1.83 19.74 -1.88
N SER A 71 0.59 19.69 -2.38
CA SER A 71 -0.41 18.69 -1.99
C SER A 71 0.05 17.26 -2.27
N TYR A 72 0.69 17.00 -3.42
CA TYR A 72 1.25 15.68 -3.70
C TYR A 72 2.42 15.31 -2.79
N ARG A 73 3.33 16.26 -2.51
CA ARG A 73 4.42 16.06 -1.56
C ARG A 73 3.89 15.74 -0.17
N ASN A 74 2.90 16.50 0.31
CA ASN A 74 2.26 16.29 1.61
C ASN A 74 1.64 14.89 1.72
N LYS A 75 0.90 14.44 0.70
CA LYS A 75 0.35 13.08 0.65
C LYS A 75 1.43 12.00 0.68
N GLN A 76 2.58 12.23 0.06
CA GLN A 76 3.72 11.29 0.13
C GLN A 76 4.36 11.27 1.52
N VAL A 77 4.53 12.44 2.14
CA VAL A 77 5.04 12.57 3.51
C VAL A 77 4.12 11.88 4.50
N GLU A 78 2.80 12.11 4.41
CA GLU A 78 1.80 11.48 5.26
C GLU A 78 1.83 9.95 5.13
N LYS A 79 1.89 9.43 3.89
CA LYS A 79 2.06 7.98 3.66
C LYS A 79 3.34 7.44 4.31
N ARG A 80 4.44 8.18 4.25
CA ARG A 80 5.71 7.80 4.89
C ARG A 80 5.62 7.84 6.41
N GLN A 81 4.99 8.86 6.98
CA GLN A 81 4.76 8.99 8.42
C GLN A 81 3.89 7.83 8.93
N ARG A 82 2.80 7.51 8.24
CA ARG A 82 1.94 6.37 8.58
C ARG A 82 2.68 5.05 8.56
N ARG A 83 3.56 4.81 7.58
CA ARG A 83 4.43 3.61 7.56
C ARG A 83 5.38 3.57 8.76
N LYS A 84 5.99 4.70 9.12
CA LYS A 84 6.88 4.80 10.28
C LYS A 84 6.15 4.54 11.60
N GLU A 85 4.94 5.07 11.73
CA GLU A 85 4.10 4.87 12.91
C GLU A 85 3.62 3.43 13.02
N ASN A 86 3.16 2.82 11.92
CA ASN A 86 2.81 1.40 11.91
C ASN A 86 4.00 0.51 12.32
N ASN A 87 5.21 0.83 11.85
CA ASN A 87 6.41 0.09 12.24
C ASN A 87 6.76 0.26 13.73
N ARG A 88 6.64 1.48 14.27
CA ARG A 88 6.81 1.73 15.71
C ARG A 88 5.77 0.99 16.54
N ASN A 89 4.53 0.95 16.09
CA ASN A 89 3.46 0.21 16.77
C ASN A 89 3.68 -1.30 16.70
N ALA A 90 4.18 -1.82 15.57
CA ALA A 90 4.59 -3.22 15.46
C ALA A 90 5.73 -3.55 16.43
N ASP A 91 6.75 -2.69 16.55
CA ASP A 91 7.87 -2.86 17.48
C ASP A 91 7.42 -2.78 18.96
N ARG A 92 6.50 -1.87 19.28
CA ARG A 92 5.86 -1.82 20.62
C ARG A 92 5.08 -3.10 20.92
N ARG A 93 4.29 -3.60 19.98
CA ARG A 93 3.56 -4.87 20.13
C ARG A 93 4.53 -6.03 20.33
N ALA A 94 5.59 -6.11 19.53
CA ALA A 94 6.65 -7.10 19.69
C ALA A 94 7.28 -7.05 21.09
N THR A 95 7.56 -5.86 21.60
CA THR A 95 8.12 -5.67 22.94
C THR A 95 7.15 -6.10 24.05
N LEU A 96 5.86 -5.75 23.92
CA LEU A 96 4.82 -6.18 24.86
C LEU A 96 4.64 -7.71 24.87
N LEU A 97 4.64 -8.34 23.69
CA LEU A 97 4.57 -9.80 23.55
C LEU A 97 5.75 -10.49 24.26
N VAL A 98 6.97 -9.98 24.08
CA VAL A 98 8.16 -10.51 24.77
C VAL A 98 8.02 -10.39 26.28
N PHE A 99 7.50 -9.27 26.79
CA PHE A 99 7.33 -9.06 28.22
C PHE A 99 6.25 -9.98 28.81
N GLN A 100 5.10 -10.10 28.14
CA GLN A 100 4.01 -10.99 28.54
C GLN A 100 4.48 -12.45 28.59
N CYS A 101 5.18 -12.90 27.55
CA CYS A 101 5.79 -14.22 27.44
C CYS A 101 6.83 -14.48 28.55
N SER A 102 7.64 -13.47 28.91
CA SER A 102 8.62 -13.60 29.99
C SER A 102 7.94 -13.81 31.36
N VAL A 103 6.88 -13.06 31.65
CA VAL A 103 6.14 -13.14 32.93
C VAL A 103 5.33 -14.44 33.03
N GLU A 104 4.65 -14.86 31.97
CA GLU A 104 3.79 -16.06 32.00
C GLU A 104 4.56 -17.38 32.06
N TRP A 105 5.81 -17.38 31.61
CA TRP A 105 6.63 -18.58 31.48
C TRP A 105 7.90 -18.55 32.34
N ASN A 106 8.14 -17.44 33.06
CA ASN A 106 9.33 -17.21 33.88
C ASN A 106 10.65 -17.42 33.09
N ILE A 107 10.66 -16.99 31.83
CA ILE A 107 11.81 -17.08 30.92
C ILE A 107 12.48 -15.71 30.82
N ASN A 108 13.82 -15.66 30.86
CA ASN A 108 14.55 -14.41 30.75
C ASN A 108 14.34 -13.76 29.35
N PRO A 109 13.91 -12.48 29.30
CA PRO A 109 13.47 -11.82 28.05
C PRO A 109 14.58 -11.64 27.01
N ARG A 110 15.87 -11.74 27.41
CA ARG A 110 17.00 -11.76 26.46
C ARG A 110 16.97 -12.99 25.56
N TYR A 111 16.53 -14.15 26.06
CA TYR A 111 16.47 -15.38 25.27
C TYR A 111 15.25 -15.42 24.34
N VAL A 112 14.12 -14.83 24.76
CA VAL A 112 12.90 -14.73 23.93
C VAL A 112 13.13 -13.86 22.68
N LYS A 113 13.90 -12.78 22.79
CA LYS A 113 14.27 -11.92 21.65
C LYS A 113 15.30 -12.55 20.71
N ALA A 114 16.18 -13.41 21.23
CA ALA A 114 17.27 -14.02 20.48
C ALA A 114 16.84 -15.27 19.69
N ASN A 115 15.67 -15.85 19.99
CA ASN A 115 15.21 -17.10 19.39
C ASN A 115 13.89 -16.92 18.62
N LEU A 116 13.98 -16.94 17.28
CA LEU A 116 12.85 -16.72 16.36
C LEU A 116 11.70 -17.74 16.58
N ASN A 117 12.03 -18.97 16.99
CA ASN A 117 11.03 -20.01 17.27
C ASN A 117 10.24 -19.71 18.55
N LEU A 118 10.88 -19.14 19.57
CA LEU A 118 10.20 -18.73 20.81
C LEU A 118 9.32 -17.49 20.58
N TYR A 119 9.79 -16.55 19.76
CA TYR A 119 9.03 -15.36 19.37
C TYR A 119 7.77 -15.72 18.57
N LEU A 120 7.87 -16.64 17.61
CA LEU A 120 6.73 -17.16 16.85
C LEU A 120 5.77 -17.98 17.73
N CYS A 121 6.28 -18.77 18.70
CA CYS A 121 5.46 -19.48 19.71
C CYS A 121 4.61 -18.47 20.53
N CYS A 122 5.22 -17.37 21.00
CA CYS A 122 4.50 -16.37 21.79
C CYS A 122 3.57 -15.46 20.96
N GLN A 123 3.86 -15.24 19.67
CA GLN A 123 2.93 -14.55 18.77
C GLN A 123 1.67 -15.39 18.52
N TYR A 124 1.82 -16.69 18.23
CA TYR A 124 0.69 -17.65 18.08
C TYR A 124 -0.13 -17.79 19.38
N PHE A 125 0.52 -17.73 20.54
CA PHE A 125 -0.11 -17.85 21.86
C PHE A 125 -1.06 -16.68 22.18
N THR A 126 -0.71 -15.45 21.78
CA THR A 126 -1.59 -14.29 22.00
C THR A 126 -2.76 -14.19 21.02
N GLU A 127 -2.69 -14.89 19.89
CA GLU A 127 -3.74 -14.91 18.87
C GLU A 127 -4.72 -16.07 19.06
N THR A 128 -4.32 -17.14 19.77
CA THR A 128 -5.15 -18.31 20.04
C THR A 128 -5.18 -18.60 21.54
N ASN A 129 -6.35 -18.43 22.17
CA ASN A 129 -6.57 -18.63 23.62
C ASN A 129 -6.56 -20.14 23.98
N ILE A 130 -5.45 -20.82 23.68
CA ILE A 130 -5.24 -22.27 23.82
C ILE A 130 -4.02 -22.48 24.74
N HIS A 131 -4.13 -21.97 25.97
CA HIS A 131 -3.04 -21.97 26.96
C HIS A 131 -2.55 -23.38 27.37
N HIS A 132 -3.37 -24.42 27.20
CA HIS A 132 -3.10 -25.76 27.75
C HIS A 132 -2.36 -26.73 26.81
N ILE A 133 -2.31 -26.48 25.51
CA ILE A 133 -1.77 -27.46 24.53
C ILE A 133 -0.30 -27.19 24.18
N ILE A 134 0.13 -25.93 24.17
CA ILE A 134 1.46 -25.52 23.67
C ILE A 134 2.51 -25.37 24.81
N LYS A 135 2.07 -25.44 26.08
CA LYS A 135 2.92 -25.29 27.27
C LYS A 135 4.12 -26.23 27.40
N PRO A 136 4.01 -27.52 27.07
CA PRO A 136 5.13 -28.45 27.23
C PRO A 136 6.28 -28.19 26.24
N SER A 137 5.97 -27.89 24.97
CA SER A 137 6.99 -27.80 23.91
C SER A 137 7.88 -26.56 24.03
N CYS A 138 7.33 -25.42 24.50
CA CYS A 138 8.11 -24.18 24.63
C CYS A 138 8.99 -24.17 25.92
N HIS A 139 8.69 -25.00 26.93
CA HIS A 139 9.58 -25.21 28.10
C HIS A 139 10.78 -26.11 27.78
N GLU A 140 10.60 -27.15 26.97
CA GLU A 140 11.70 -28.02 26.51
C GLU A 140 12.72 -27.26 25.65
N ILE A 141 12.26 -26.36 24.78
CA ILE A 141 13.12 -25.50 23.96
C ILE A 141 13.92 -24.50 24.82
N SER A 142 13.38 -24.05 25.95
CA SER A 142 14.11 -23.14 26.88
C SER A 142 15.21 -23.85 27.65
N ILE A 143 15.00 -25.10 28.07
CA ILE A 143 16.01 -25.92 28.77
C ILE A 143 17.15 -26.28 27.80
N ALA A 144 16.84 -26.60 26.54
CA ALA A 144 17.84 -26.97 25.54
C ALA A 144 18.78 -25.82 25.10
N ASN A 145 18.43 -24.57 25.41
CA ASN A 145 19.19 -23.36 25.04
C ASN A 145 19.75 -22.58 26.24
N SER A 146 19.70 -23.14 27.45
CA SER A 146 20.35 -22.61 28.67
C SER A 146 21.73 -23.24 28.86
#